data_AF-A0A519FFH4-F1
#
_entry.id   AF-A0A519FFH4-F1
#
_cell.length_a   1.000
_cell.length_b   1.000
_cell.length_c   1.000
_cell.angle_alpha   90.00
_cell.angle_beta   90.00
_cell.angle_gamma   90.00
#
_symmetry.space_group_name_H-M   'P 1'
#
loop_
_entity.id
_entity.type
_entity.pdbx_description
1 polymer ?
#
loop_
_entity_poly.entity_id
_entity_poly.type
_entity_poly.pdbx_seq_one_letter_code
_entity_poly.pdbx_strand_id
1 'polypeptide(L)'
;MTKIALFLTLSLIAAPTMAADGNWQVGNDQIHVVDSKIDIATAAGRKQLLRRVERAAAKLCRDRGFPEQCETDTVRETAESKSAWGRALLLALNEKGAAQLATR
;
A
#
# COMPACT_ATOMS: atom_id res chain seq x y z
N MET A 1 -24.02 25.88 -33.46
CA MET A 1 -24.27 24.53 -32.94
C MET A 1 -22.92 23.85 -32.78
N THR A 2 -22.39 23.73 -31.57
CA THR A 2 -21.07 23.10 -31.35
C THR A 2 -21.16 22.31 -30.06
N LYS A 3 -21.38 20.99 -30.20
CA LYS A 3 -21.37 20.03 -29.09
C LYS A 3 -19.91 19.62 -28.87
N ILE A 4 -19.28 20.15 -27.83
CA ILE A 4 -18.00 19.63 -27.33
C ILE A 4 -18.36 18.51 -26.35
N ALA A 5 -18.35 17.27 -26.85
CA ALA A 5 -18.46 16.08 -26.01
C ALA A 5 -17.05 15.75 -25.49
N LEU A 6 -16.70 16.29 -24.32
CA LEU A 6 -15.50 15.91 -23.60
C LEU A 6 -15.80 14.67 -22.75
N PHE A 7 -15.67 13.47 -23.32
CA PHE A 7 -15.69 12.23 -22.55
C PHE A 7 -14.32 12.03 -21.89
N LEU A 8 -14.08 12.75 -20.80
CA LEU A 8 -13.05 12.37 -19.82
C LEU A 8 -13.63 11.22 -18.99
N THR A 9 -13.50 9.98 -19.48
CA THR A 9 -13.65 8.81 -18.63
C THR A 9 -12.40 8.70 -17.76
N LEU A 10 -12.38 9.49 -16.68
CA LEU A 10 -11.51 9.27 -15.54
C LEU A 10 -11.85 7.87 -15.02
N SER A 11 -11.06 6.87 -15.40
CA SER A 11 -11.06 5.60 -14.70
C SER A 11 -10.52 5.92 -13.31
N LEU A 12 -11.42 6.18 -12.36
CA LEU A 12 -11.09 6.26 -10.95
C LEU A 12 -10.44 4.94 -10.59
N ILE A 13 -9.12 4.90 -10.61
CA ILE A 13 -8.33 3.89 -9.93
C ILE A 13 -8.66 4.15 -8.46
N ALA A 14 -9.70 3.48 -7.96
CA ALA A 14 -10.09 3.57 -6.56
C ALA A 14 -8.88 3.09 -5.77
N ALA A 15 -8.18 4.04 -5.15
CA ALA A 15 -7.04 3.74 -4.32
C ALA A 15 -7.53 2.88 -3.12
N PRO A 16 -6.71 1.92 -2.66
CA PRO A 16 -7.04 1.06 -1.54
C PRO A 16 -7.32 1.86 -0.28
N THR A 17 -8.60 1.97 0.11
CA THR A 17 -8.89 2.60 1.38
C THR A 17 -8.42 1.70 2.51
N MET A 18 -7.46 2.20 3.29
CA MET A 18 -7.03 1.57 4.52
C MET A 18 -8.05 1.83 5.63
N ALA A 19 -8.68 0.78 6.14
CA ALA A 19 -9.34 0.86 7.44
C ALA A 19 -8.29 0.79 8.58
N ALA A 20 -8.58 1.46 9.69
CA ALA A 20 -7.71 1.56 10.86
C ALA A 20 -7.30 0.20 11.45
N ASP A 21 -8.04 -0.88 11.15
CA ASP A 21 -7.88 -2.22 11.72
C ASP A 21 -7.15 -3.21 10.80
N GLY A 22 -6.30 -2.72 9.88
CA GLY A 22 -5.57 -3.58 8.95
C GLY A 22 -6.45 -4.26 7.90
N ASN A 23 -7.67 -3.77 7.69
CA ASN A 23 -8.54 -4.17 6.59
C ASN A 23 -8.32 -3.23 5.40
N TRP A 24 -7.90 -3.79 4.28
CA TRP A 24 -7.75 -3.08 3.01
C TRP A 24 -8.87 -3.49 2.07
N GLN A 25 -9.45 -2.52 1.37
CA GLN A 25 -10.44 -2.79 0.34
C GLN A 25 -10.11 -2.03 -0.95
N VAL A 26 -10.09 -2.74 -2.09
CA VAL A 26 -9.97 -2.16 -3.44
C VAL A 26 -11.10 -2.70 -4.30
N GLY A 27 -12.08 -1.85 -4.63
CA GLY A 27 -13.31 -2.29 -5.29
C GLY A 27 -14.02 -3.36 -4.45
N ASN A 28 -14.16 -4.57 -5.01
CA ASN A 28 -14.80 -5.71 -4.34
C ASN A 28 -13.81 -6.62 -3.59
N ASP A 29 -12.50 -6.37 -3.69
CA ASP A 29 -11.48 -7.20 -3.05
C ASP A 29 -11.17 -6.65 -1.66
N GLN A 30 -11.18 -7.52 -0.65
CA GLN A 30 -10.82 -7.18 0.73
C GLN A 30 -9.67 -8.06 1.21
N ILE A 31 -8.67 -7.46 1.85
CA ILE A 31 -7.56 -8.17 2.49
C ILE A 31 -7.43 -7.70 3.94
N HIS A 32 -7.47 -8.64 4.88
CA HIS A 32 -7.14 -8.38 6.27
C HIS A 32 -5.67 -8.75 6.52
N VAL A 33 -4.86 -7.76 6.89
CA VAL A 33 -3.47 -7.96 7.29
C VAL A 33 -3.45 -8.27 8.79
N VAL A 34 -3.39 -9.54 9.16
CA VAL A 34 -3.23 -9.94 10.57
C VAL A 34 -1.80 -9.66 11.01
N ASP A 35 -1.61 -8.88 12.07
CA ASP A 35 -0.29 -8.47 12.57
C ASP A 35 -0.05 -8.79 14.04
N SER A 36 -1.01 -9.43 14.74
CA SER A 36 -1.10 -9.55 16.22
C SER A 36 0.10 -10.21 16.93
N LYS A 37 1.18 -10.49 16.21
CA LYS A 37 2.45 -11.07 16.68
C LYS A 37 3.70 -10.36 16.11
N ILE A 38 3.57 -9.22 15.44
CA ILE A 38 4.71 -8.47 14.87
C ILE A 38 5.12 -7.38 15.85
N ASP A 39 6.35 -7.46 16.34
CA ASP A 39 6.93 -6.39 17.15
C ASP A 39 7.44 -5.25 16.27
N ILE A 40 6.55 -4.30 15.98
CA ILE A 40 6.84 -3.11 15.16
C ILE A 40 7.84 -2.13 15.81
N ALA A 41 8.18 -2.31 17.10
CA ALA A 41 9.21 -1.51 17.74
C ALA A 41 10.62 -1.88 17.26
N THR A 42 10.80 -3.10 16.74
CA THR A 42 12.09 -3.57 16.19
C THR A 42 12.20 -3.37 14.68
N ALA A 43 13.42 -3.15 14.18
CA ALA A 43 13.68 -3.08 12.74
C ALA A 43 13.31 -4.41 12.03
N ALA A 44 13.52 -5.55 12.70
CA ALA A 44 13.15 -6.86 12.17
C ALA A 44 11.62 -7.00 11.99
N GLY A 45 10.84 -6.58 12.98
CA GLY A 45 9.38 -6.60 12.91
C GLY A 45 8.83 -5.60 11.90
N ARG A 46 9.39 -4.39 11.81
CA ARG A 46 9.06 -3.43 10.73
C ARG A 46 9.33 -3.99 9.34
N LYS A 47 10.48 -4.64 9.13
CA LYS A 47 10.78 -5.35 7.86
C LYS A 47 9.81 -6.52 7.60
N GLN A 48 9.34 -7.21 8.64
CA GLN A 48 8.32 -8.24 8.49
C GLN A 48 6.97 -7.65 8.11
N LEU A 49 6.56 -6.55 8.74
CA LEU A 49 5.34 -5.81 8.43
C LEU A 49 5.36 -5.35 6.97
N LEU A 50 6.43 -4.68 6.54
CA LEU A 50 6.60 -4.21 5.15
C LEU A 50 6.43 -5.36 4.14
N ARG A 51 7.06 -6.52 4.38
CA ARG A 51 6.91 -7.69 3.49
C ARG A 51 5.50 -8.29 3.49
N ARG A 52 4.71 -8.12 4.55
CA ARG A 52 3.31 -8.57 4.56
C ARG A 52 2.44 -7.61 3.77
N VAL A 53 2.63 -6.32 4.00
CA VAL A 53 1.99 -5.21 3.27
C VAL A 53 2.25 -5.33 1.77
N GLU A 54 3.51 -5.47 1.35
CA GLU A 54 3.88 -5.65 -0.06
C GLU A 54 3.22 -6.89 -0.68
N ARG A 55 3.18 -8.03 0.03
CA ARG A 55 2.52 -9.25 -0.46
C ARG A 55 1.00 -9.11 -0.56
N ALA A 56 0.38 -8.43 0.40
CA ALA A 56 -1.05 -8.13 0.37
C ALA A 56 -1.37 -7.22 -0.83
N ALA A 57 -0.57 -6.17 -1.04
CA ALA A 57 -0.72 -5.25 -2.16
C ALA A 57 -0.57 -5.99 -3.50
N ALA A 58 0.45 -6.83 -3.66
CA ALA A 58 0.63 -7.62 -4.87
C ALA A 58 -0.55 -8.54 -5.16
N LYS A 59 -1.11 -9.19 -4.12
CA LYS A 59 -2.31 -10.02 -4.29
C LYS A 59 -3.53 -9.20 -4.73
N LEU A 60 -3.68 -8.00 -4.18
CA LEU A 60 -4.81 -7.09 -4.46
C LEU A 60 -4.73 -6.48 -5.87
N CYS A 61 -3.52 -6.22 -6.33
CA CYS A 61 -3.25 -5.50 -7.56
C CYS A 61 -2.97 -6.39 -8.77
N ARG A 62 -2.78 -7.70 -8.58
CA ARG A 62 -2.39 -8.66 -9.64
C ARG A 62 -3.24 -8.57 -10.90
N ASP A 63 -4.56 -8.45 -10.75
CA ASP A 63 -5.51 -8.55 -11.87
C ASP A 63 -5.90 -7.15 -12.42
N ARG A 64 -5.13 -6.10 -12.06
CA ARG A 64 -5.34 -4.72 -12.49
C ARG A 64 -4.50 -4.39 -13.72
N GLY A 65 -4.92 -3.39 -14.51
CA GLY A 65 -4.19 -2.97 -15.72
C GLY A 65 -2.80 -2.38 -15.46
N PHE A 66 -2.52 -1.94 -14.24
CA PHE A 66 -1.24 -1.37 -13.81
C PHE A 66 -0.85 -1.94 -12.43
N PRO A 67 -0.40 -3.20 -12.35
CA PRO A 67 -0.19 -3.89 -11.08
C PRO A 67 0.89 -3.23 -10.23
N GLU A 68 2.04 -2.86 -10.81
CA GLU A 68 3.15 -2.23 -10.07
C GLU A 68 2.78 -0.85 -9.49
N GLN A 69 2.04 -0.05 -10.26
CA GLN A 69 1.58 1.26 -9.78
C GLN A 69 0.54 1.10 -8.67
N CYS A 70 -0.41 0.18 -8.85
CA CYS A 70 -1.38 -0.17 -7.81
C CYS A 70 -0.69 -0.63 -6.52
N GLU A 71 0.33 -1.48 -6.61
CA GLU A 71 1.09 -1.95 -5.45
C GLU A 71 1.79 -0.78 -4.73
N THR A 72 2.48 0.06 -5.51
CA THR A 72 3.19 1.24 -4.99
C THR A 72 2.23 2.19 -4.29
N ASP A 73 1.09 2.49 -4.91
CA ASP A 73 0.07 3.38 -4.35
C ASP A 73 -0.56 2.78 -3.10
N THR A 74 -0.83 1.47 -3.08
CA THR A 74 -1.34 0.75 -1.90
C THR A 74 -0.40 0.85 -0.71
N VAL A 75 0.89 0.56 -0.93
CA VAL A 75 1.89 0.61 0.13
C VAL A 75 2.08 2.04 0.63
N ARG A 76 2.07 3.03 -0.27
CA ARG A 76 2.22 4.45 0.06
C ARG A 76 1.03 4.98 0.86
N GLU A 77 -0.20 4.77 0.40
CA GLU A 77 -1.42 5.18 1.12
C GLU A 77 -1.46 4.55 2.53
N THR A 78 -1.01 3.30 2.62
CA THR A 78 -0.89 2.61 3.90
C THR A 78 0.09 3.30 4.85
N ALA A 79 1.27 3.67 4.34
CA ALA A 79 2.31 4.35 5.11
C ALA A 79 1.89 5.75 5.56
N GLU A 80 1.07 6.44 4.76
CA GLU A 80 0.55 7.78 5.05
C GLU A 80 -0.59 7.76 6.09
N SER A 81 -1.12 6.60 6.44
CA SER A 81 -2.13 6.48 7.50
C SER A 81 -1.59 6.96 8.86
N LYS A 82 -2.41 7.67 9.63
CA LYS A 82 -2.04 8.16 10.98
C LYS A 82 -1.96 7.07 12.05
N SER A 83 -2.14 5.80 11.66
CA SER A 83 -2.08 4.65 12.55
C SER A 83 -0.64 4.39 13.04
N ALA A 84 -0.49 3.61 14.11
CA ALA A 84 0.83 3.14 14.54
C ALA A 84 1.51 2.32 13.43
N TRP A 85 0.74 1.63 12.60
CA TRP A 85 1.23 0.84 11.48
C TRP A 85 1.70 1.68 10.32
N GLY A 86 0.97 2.74 9.95
CA GLY A 86 1.41 3.66 8.90
C GLY A 86 2.76 4.25 9.25
N ARG A 87 2.94 4.70 10.50
CA ARG A 87 4.24 5.16 11.01
C ARG A 87 5.33 4.08 10.97
N ALA A 88 5.03 2.86 11.40
CA ALA A 88 5.98 1.75 11.38
C ALA A 88 6.37 1.35 9.94
N LEU A 89 5.43 1.41 9.00
CA LEU A 89 5.65 1.11 7.60
C LEU A 89 6.48 2.20 6.91
N LEU A 90 6.19 3.48 7.19
CA LEU A 90 6.99 4.60 6.72
C LEU A 90 8.45 4.46 7.17
N LEU A 91 8.66 4.09 8.44
CA LEU A 91 10.00 3.83 8.96
C LEU A 91 10.66 2.62 8.26
N ALA A 92 9.91 1.54 8.03
CA ALA A 92 10.42 0.36 7.30
C ALA A 92 10.84 0.69 5.85
N LEU A 93 10.08 1.57 5.16
CA LEU A 93 10.39 2.02 3.81
C LEU A 93 11.68 2.84 3.78
N ASN A 94 11.87 3.74 4.74
CA ASN A 94 13.10 4.52 4.90
C ASN A 94 14.30 3.60 5.19
N GLU A 95 14.14 2.61 6.07
CA GLU A 95 15.16 1.60 6.37
C GLU A 95 15.55 0.78 5.13
N LYS A 96 14.56 0.37 4.32
CA LYS A 96 14.80 -0.34 3.04
C LYS A 96 15.60 0.53 2.06
N GLY A 97 15.21 1.80 1.89
CA GLY A 97 15.91 2.74 1.01
C GLY A 97 17.35 2.99 1.47
N ALA A 98 17.57 3.22 2.77
CA ALA A 98 18.90 3.39 3.33
C ALA A 98 19.79 2.16 3.13
N ALA A 99 19.24 0.95 3.31
CA ALA A 99 19.97 -0.30 3.06
C ALA A 99 20.37 -0.45 1.57
N GLN A 100 19.48 -0.09 0.64
CA GLN A 100 19.77 -0.14 -0.80
C GLN A 100 20.87 0.84 -1.21
N LEU A 101 20.90 2.03 -0.60
CA LEU A 101 21.95 3.02 -0.82
C LEU A 101 23.30 2.54 -0.27
N ALA A 102 23.31 1.91 0.91
CA ALA A 102 24.52 1.39 1.53
C ALA A 102 25.16 0.20 0.78
N THR A 103 24.39 -0.47 -0.09
CA THR A 103 24.87 -1.58 -0.94
C THR A 103 25.37 -1.17 -2.32
N ARG A 104 25.38 0.14 -2.63
CA ARG A 104 25.93 0.71 -3.87
C ARG A 104 27.34 1.23 -3.63
#